data_AF-A0A2S6ZJ66-F1
#
_entry.id   AF-A0A2S6ZJ66-F1
#
_cell.length_a   1.000
_cell.length_b   1.000
_cell.length_c   1.000
_cell.angle_alpha   90.00
_cell.angle_beta   90.00
_cell.angle_gamma   90.00
#
_symmetry.space_group_name_H-M   'P 1'
#
loop_
_entity.id
_entity.type
_entity.pdbx_description
1 polymer ?
#
loop_
_entity_poly.entity_id
_entity_poly.type
_entity_poly.pdbx_seq_one_letter_code
_entity_poly.pdbx_strand_id
1 'polypeptide(L)' 'MARSGLYKTDVQRARDRLRATGTHPSVDAVRVALGNTGSKTTI' A
#
# COMPACT_ATOMS: atom_id res chain seq x y z
N MET A 1 -14.83 3.76 11.06
CA MET A 1 -14.17 2.51 11.48
C MET A 1 -12.69 2.60 11.15
N ALA A 2 -11.92 3.27 12.01
CA ALA A 2 -10.47 3.36 11.89
C ALA A 2 -9.87 2.06 12.44
N ARG A 3 -9.62 1.06 11.58
CA ARG A 3 -8.84 -0.11 11.99
C ARG A 3 -7.38 0.33 12.09
N SER A 4 -6.88 0.42 13.33
CA SER A 4 -5.53 0.84 13.70
C SER A 4 -4.45 -0.14 13.22
N GLY A 5 -4.13 -0.12 11.93
CA GLY A 5 -3.10 -1.04 11.42
C GLY A 5 -2.43 -0.65 10.11
N LEU A 6 -2.75 0.51 9.55
CA LEU A 6 -2.16 0.96 8.29
C LEU A 6 -1.42 2.27 8.51
N TYR A 7 -0.11 2.15 8.70
CA TYR A 7 0.74 3.32 8.87
C TYR A 7 1.22 3.81 7.51
N LYS A 8 1.40 5.14 7.40
CA LYS A 8 1.99 5.78 6.21
C LYS A 8 3.34 5.15 5.84
N THR A 9 4.10 4.69 6.83
CA THR A 9 5.37 3.98 6.65
C THR A 9 5.22 2.66 5.90
N ASP A 10 4.14 1.91 6.15
CA ASP A 10 3.88 0.65 5.47
C ASP A 10 3.49 0.91 4.02
N VAL A 11 2.62 1.90 3.78
CA VAL A 11 2.25 2.38 2.43
C VAL A 11 3.49 2.84 1.67
N GLN A 12 4.38 3.61 2.30
CA GLN A 12 5.64 4.04 1.69
C GLN A 12 6.54 2.86 1.35
N ARG A 13 6.75 1.89 2.26
CA ARG A 13 7.55 0.69 1.97
C ARG A 13 6.98 -0.12 0.81
N ALA A 14 5.66 -0.30 0.76
CA ALA A 14 5.00 -1.01 -0.32
C ALA A 14 5.14 -0.28 -1.66
N ARG A 15 4.92 1.04 -1.66
CA ARG A 15 5.14 1.90 -2.84
C ARG A 15 6.58 1.86 -3.32
N ASP A 16 7.54 1.93 -2.40
CA ASP A 16 8.96 1.96 -2.75
C ASP A 16 9.41 0.59 -3.30
N ARG A 17 8.87 -0.52 -2.79
CA ARG A 17 9.04 -1.85 -3.40
C ARG A 17 8.48 -1.94 -4.82
N LEU A 18 7.30 -1.36 -5.07
CA LEU A 18 6.69 -1.32 -6.41
C LEU A 18 7.50 -0.47 -7.38
N ARG A 19 7.99 0.69 -6.91
CA ARG A 19 8.91 1.53 -7.67
C ARG A 19 10.23 0.80 -7.99
N ALA A 20 10.79 0.08 -7.02
CA ALA A 20 12.02 -0.69 -7.22
C ALA A 20 11.85 -1.85 -8.21
N THR A 21 10.63 -2.41 -8.32
CA THR A 21 10.28 -3.42 -9.34
C THR A 21 9.92 -2.81 -10.70
N GLY A 22 10.02 -1.49 -10.86
CA GLY A 22 9.65 -0.80 -12.12
C GLY A 22 8.15 -0.79 -12.40
N THR A 23 7.32 -1.20 -11.43
CA THR A 23 5.86 -1.23 -11.55
C THR A 23 5.27 0.09 -11.09
N HIS A 24 4.28 0.61 -11.83
CA HIS A 24 3.60 1.83 -11.43
C HIS A 24 2.89 1.61 -10.08
N PRO A 25 3.21 2.39 -9.03
CA PRO A 25 2.62 2.18 -7.72
C PRO A 25 1.20 2.73 -7.66
N SER A 26 0.24 1.92 -8.11
CA SER A 26 -1.21 2.18 -7.98
C SER A 26 -1.70 1.82 -6.58
N VAL A 27 -2.86 2.36 -6.17
CA VAL A 27 -3.52 2.00 -4.91
C VAL A 27 -3.76 0.48 -4.81
N ASP A 28 -4.22 -0.14 -5.90
CA ASP A 28 -4.37 -1.61 -5.97
C ASP A 28 -3.03 -2.35 -5.86
N ALA A 29 -1.97 -1.85 -6.48
CA ALA A 29 -0.65 -2.47 -6.42
C ALA A 29 -0.05 -2.38 -5.01
N VAL A 30 -0.17 -1.22 -4.37
CA VAL A 30 0.24 -0.99 -2.97
C VAL A 30 -0.55 -1.90 -2.04
N ARG A 31 -1.86 -2.03 -2.26
CA ARG A 31 -2.73 -2.92 -1.50
C ARG A 31 -2.35 -4.40 -1.65
N VAL A 32 -2.03 -4.86 -2.86
CA VAL A 32 -1.52 -6.22 -3.10
C VAL A 32 -0.17 -6.43 -2.40
N ALA A 33 0.74 -5.45 -2.48
CA ALA A 33 2.03 -5.49 -1.80
C ALA A 33 1.91 -5.45 -0.26
N LEU A 34 0.81 -4.92 0.27
CA LEU A 34 0.44 -4.91 1.69
C LEU A 34 -0.42 -6.13 2.10
N GLY A 35 -0.67 -7.09 1.21
CA GLY A 35 -1.43 -8.30 1.52
C GLY A 35 -2.95 -8.09 1.53
N ASN A 36 -3.48 -7.30 0.60
CA ASN A 36 -4.90 -6.91 0.51
C ASN A 36 -5.43 -6.09 1.71
N THR A 37 -4.51 -5.50 2.49
CA THR A 37 -4.84 -4.65 3.64
C THR A 37 -5.06 -3.21 3.20
N GLY A 38 -6.05 -2.56 3.82
CA GLY A 38 -6.50 -1.21 3.47
C GLY A 38 -7.51 -1.23 2.33
N SER A 39 -8.58 -0.46 2.49
CA SER A 39 -9.51 -0.19 1.39
C SER A 39 -8.92 0.87 0.46
N LYS A 40 -9.39 0.93 -0.79
CA LYS A 40 -9.08 2.02 -1.74
C LYS A 40 -9.41 3.42 -1.19
N THR A 41 -10.24 3.49 -0.16
CA THR A 41 -10.63 4.72 0.52
C THR A 41 -9.73 5.06 1.71
N THR A 42 -8.87 4.13 2.15
CA THR A 42 -7.96 4.28 3.29
C THR A 42 -6.51 4.51 2.88
N ILE A 43 -6.11 4.08 1.66
CA ILE A 43 -4.78 4.24 1.06
C ILE A 43 -4.88 5.27 -0.07
#